data_AF-V4NA60-F1
#
_entry.id   AF-V4NA60-F1
#
_cell.length_a   1.000
_cell.length_b   1.000
_cell.length_c   1.000
_cell.angle_alpha   90.00
_cell.angle_beta   90.00
_cell.angle_gamma   90.00
#
_symmetry.space_group_name_H-M   'P 1'
#
loop_
_entity.id
_entity.type
_entity.pdbx_description
1 polymer ?
#
loop_
_entity_poly.entity_id
_entity_poly.type
_entity_poly.pdbx_seq_one_letter_code
_entity_poly.pdbx_strand_id
1 'polypeptide(L)'
;MSKEKKINVARALTAQLHASEEAIDTALTEAAHLIETYVTSRRAINMSAIIGADVHKHTLEAMIALRDAQEHMSAAHAALRQVQTQVGLSPSAVVPINDKPEKDDKDGPTGRLVTPEQAA
;
A
#
# COMPACT_ATOMS: atom_id res chain seq x y z
N MET A 1 30.29 11.06 -5.23
CA MET A 1 28.97 11.72 -5.38
C MET A 1 28.72 12.62 -4.18
N SER A 2 28.20 13.84 -4.39
CA SER A 2 27.75 14.73 -3.30
C SER A 2 26.59 14.12 -2.51
N LYS A 3 26.49 14.43 -1.21
CA LYS A 3 25.38 14.01 -0.31
C LYS A 3 24.02 14.42 -0.88
N GLU A 4 23.93 15.62 -1.43
CA GLU A 4 22.72 16.15 -2.06
C GLU A 4 22.28 15.30 -3.26
N LYS A 5 23.23 14.88 -4.11
CA LYS A 5 22.95 13.98 -5.23
C LYS A 5 22.41 12.62 -4.76
N LYS A 6 22.95 12.07 -3.67
CA LYS A 6 22.44 10.82 -3.07
C LYS A 6 21.00 10.98 -2.56
N ILE A 7 20.70 12.09 -1.88
CA ILE A 7 19.35 12.41 -1.37
C ILE A 7 18.35 12.53 -2.53
N ASN A 8 18.70 13.25 -3.58
CA ASN A 8 17.81 13.45 -4.73
C ASN A 8 17.49 12.12 -5.45
N VAL A 9 18.50 11.25 -5.63
CA VAL A 9 18.29 9.90 -6.17
C VAL A 9 17.40 9.05 -5.26
N ALA A 10 17.64 9.07 -3.95
CA ALA A 10 16.82 8.32 -3.00
C ALA A 10 15.36 8.80 -2.97
N ARG A 11 15.11 10.11 -3.06
CA ARG A 11 13.77 10.68 -3.17
C ARG A 11 13.07 10.23 -4.45
N ALA A 12 13.75 10.29 -5.60
CA ALA A 12 13.19 9.84 -6.86
C ALA A 12 12.82 8.34 -6.83
N LEU A 13 13.68 7.50 -6.26
CA LEU A 13 13.39 6.07 -6.09
C LEU A 13 12.20 5.82 -5.15
N THR A 14 12.11 6.56 -4.04
CA THR A 14 10.99 6.44 -3.09
C THR A 14 9.68 6.87 -3.73
N ALA A 15 9.68 7.99 -4.48
CA ALA A 15 8.51 8.44 -5.22
C ALA A 15 8.05 7.41 -6.26
N GLN A 16 9.00 6.81 -7.00
CA GLN A 16 8.68 5.77 -7.97
C GLN A 16 8.14 4.50 -7.32
N LEU A 17 8.67 4.12 -6.15
CA LEU A 17 8.19 2.98 -5.37
C LEU A 17 6.73 3.19 -4.95
N HIS A 18 6.41 4.35 -4.36
CA HIS A 18 5.04 4.67 -3.96
C HIS A 18 4.09 4.71 -5.15
N ALA A 19 4.50 5.30 -6.28
CA ALA A 19 3.68 5.31 -7.49
C ALA A 19 3.42 3.89 -8.02
N SER A 20 4.38 2.97 -7.87
CA SER A 20 4.19 1.57 -8.23
C SER A 20 3.27 0.82 -7.25
N GLU A 21 3.35 1.10 -5.94
CA GLU A 21 2.41 0.56 -4.93
C GLU A 21 0.97 1.05 -5.22
N GLU A 22 0.78 2.35 -5.45
CA GLU A 22 -0.52 2.96 -5.77
C GLU A 22 -1.13 2.40 -7.06
N ALA A 23 -0.31 2.15 -8.08
CA ALA A 23 -0.77 1.53 -9.33
C ALA A 23 -1.31 0.10 -9.12
N ILE A 24 -0.68 -0.67 -8.23
CA ILE A 24 -1.15 -2.03 -7.90
C ILE A 24 -2.45 -1.97 -7.11
N ASP A 25 -2.57 -1.06 -6.14
CA ASP A 25 -3.80 -0.87 -5.35
C ASP A 25 -4.97 -0.43 -6.25
N THR A 26 -4.70 0.45 -7.20
CA THR A 26 -5.66 0.88 -8.22
C THR A 26 -6.10 -0.32 -9.08
N ALA A 27 -5.15 -1.13 -9.57
CA ALA A 27 -5.47 -2.31 -10.36
C ALA A 27 -6.32 -3.33 -9.58
N LEU A 28 -6.06 -3.52 -8.29
CA LEU A 28 -6.84 -4.40 -7.43
C LEU A 28 -8.28 -3.89 -7.26
N THR A 29 -8.45 -2.58 -7.11
CA THR A 29 -9.77 -1.92 -7.03
C THR A 29 -10.56 -2.11 -8.32
N GLU A 30 -9.94 -1.87 -9.48
CA GLU A 30 -10.58 -2.06 -10.79
C GLU A 30 -10.95 -3.52 -11.04
N ALA A 31 -10.10 -4.48 -10.63
CA ALA A 31 -10.41 -5.90 -10.73
C ALA A 31 -11.62 -6.30 -9.87
N ALA A 32 -11.75 -5.72 -8.67
CA ALA A 32 -12.91 -5.93 -7.82
C ALA A 32 -14.20 -5.36 -8.44
N HIS A 33 -14.14 -4.14 -8.99
CA HIS A 33 -15.26 -3.54 -9.73
C HIS A 33 -15.67 -4.37 -10.95
N LEU A 34 -14.71 -4.97 -11.66
CA LEU A 34 -15.00 -5.85 -12.79
C LEU A 34 -15.80 -7.09 -12.36
N ILE A 35 -15.43 -7.73 -11.24
CA ILE A 35 -16.18 -8.88 -10.70
C ILE A 35 -17.60 -8.47 -10.32
N GLU A 36 -17.76 -7.35 -9.61
CA GLU A 36 -19.07 -6.82 -9.24
C GLU A 36 -19.93 -6.55 -10.48
N THR A 37 -19.38 -5.84 -11.46
CA THR A 37 -20.05 -5.50 -12.72
C THR A 37 -20.44 -6.76 -13.48
N TYR A 38 -19.57 -7.76 -13.53
CA TYR A 38 -19.85 -9.04 -14.18
C TYR A 38 -21.00 -9.79 -13.49
N VAL A 39 -20.98 -9.90 -12.16
CA VAL A 39 -22.01 -10.60 -11.38
C VAL A 39 -23.37 -9.92 -11.50
N THR A 40 -23.41 -8.59 -11.42
CA THR A 40 -24.66 -7.81 -11.53
C THR A 40 -25.22 -7.86 -12.96
N SER A 41 -24.38 -7.69 -13.98
CA SER A 41 -24.78 -7.78 -15.39
C SER A 41 -25.38 -9.15 -15.73
N ARG A 42 -24.76 -10.24 -15.24
CA ARG A 42 -25.26 -11.60 -15.45
C ARG A 42 -26.68 -11.78 -14.91
N ARG A 43 -26.97 -11.23 -13.72
CA ARG A 43 -28.31 -11.26 -13.11
C ARG A 43 -29.31 -10.43 -13.92
N ALA A 44 -28.90 -9.26 -14.42
CA ALA A 44 -29.77 -8.37 -15.18
C ALA A 44 -30.31 -9.01 -16.47
N ILE A 45 -29.55 -9.90 -17.10
CA ILE A 45 -29.93 -10.58 -18.35
C ILE A 45 -30.33 -12.05 -18.17
N ASN A 46 -30.54 -12.53 -16.93
CA ASN A 46 -30.83 -13.93 -16.61
C ASN A 46 -29.82 -14.93 -17.22
N MET A 47 -28.56 -14.53 -17.35
CA MET A 47 -27.52 -15.37 -17.94
C MET A 47 -27.06 -16.44 -16.93
N SER A 48 -26.86 -17.67 -17.42
CA SER A 48 -26.36 -18.79 -16.61
C SER A 48 -24.99 -18.46 -16.00
N ALA A 49 -24.76 -18.89 -14.76
CA ALA A 49 -23.48 -18.73 -14.06
C ALA A 49 -22.31 -19.43 -14.75
N ILE A 50 -22.60 -20.41 -15.60
CA ILE A 50 -21.60 -21.16 -16.38
C ILE A 50 -21.12 -20.33 -17.58
N ILE A 51 -21.97 -19.45 -18.13
CA ILE A 51 -21.62 -18.62 -19.28
C ILE A 51 -20.72 -17.47 -18.81
N GLY A 52 -19.44 -17.51 -19.19
CA GLY A 52 -18.42 -16.55 -18.79
C GLY A 52 -17.75 -16.84 -17.44
N ALA A 53 -17.88 -18.07 -16.91
CA ALA A 53 -17.19 -18.49 -15.69
C ALA A 53 -15.67 -18.26 -15.75
N ASP A 54 -15.08 -18.36 -16.94
CA ASP A 54 -13.66 -18.08 -17.18
C ASP A 54 -13.29 -16.62 -16.91
N VAL A 55 -14.18 -15.65 -17.18
CA VAL A 55 -13.93 -14.23 -16.87
C VAL A 55 -13.77 -14.06 -15.37
N HIS A 56 -14.73 -14.55 -14.59
CA HIS A 56 -14.69 -14.45 -13.13
C HIS A 56 -13.46 -15.17 -12.56
N LYS A 57 -13.17 -16.39 -13.04
CA LYS A 57 -12.00 -17.17 -12.62
C LYS A 57 -10.70 -16.42 -12.89
N HIS A 58 -10.49 -15.93 -14.12
CA HIS A 58 -9.26 -15.25 -14.49
C HIS A 58 -9.10 -13.89 -13.81
N THR A 59 -10.20 -13.18 -13.53
CA THR A 59 -10.12 -11.95 -12.72
C THR A 59 -9.70 -12.25 -11.28
N LEU A 60 -10.20 -13.32 -10.66
CA LEU A 60 -9.75 -13.74 -9.33
C LEU A 60 -8.27 -14.17 -9.32
N GLU A 61 -7.82 -14.91 -10.33
CA GLU A 61 -6.41 -15.27 -10.51
C GLU A 61 -5.53 -14.02 -10.66
N ALA A 62 -5.99 -13.01 -11.40
CA ALA A 62 -5.29 -11.74 -11.52
C ALA A 62 -5.21 -10.99 -10.18
N MET A 63 -6.28 -10.99 -9.38
CA MET A 63 -6.26 -10.37 -8.04
C MET A 63 -5.26 -11.05 -7.09
N ILE A 64 -5.11 -12.37 -7.17
CA ILE A 64 -4.09 -13.09 -6.39
C ILE A 64 -2.68 -12.65 -6.83
N ALA A 65 -2.43 -12.59 -8.14
CA ALA A 65 -1.13 -12.13 -8.65
C ALA A 65 -0.82 -10.67 -8.27
N LEU A 66 -1.84 -9.79 -8.26
CA LEU A 66 -1.69 -8.40 -7.79
C LEU A 66 -1.37 -8.36 -6.30
N ARG A 67 -1.99 -9.22 -5.49
CA ARG A 67 -1.67 -9.33 -4.07
C ARG A 67 -0.23 -9.79 -3.85
N ASP A 68 0.24 -10.80 -4.57
CA ASP A 68 1.64 -11.23 -4.51
C ASP A 68 2.59 -10.07 -4.90
N ALA A 69 2.21 -9.27 -5.90
CA ALA A 69 2.94 -8.08 -6.28
C ALA A 69 3.01 -7.04 -5.13
N GLN A 70 1.92 -6.80 -4.38
CA GLN A 70 1.93 -5.92 -3.19
C GLN A 70 2.93 -6.40 -2.13
N GLU A 71 2.98 -7.72 -1.89
CA GLU A 71 3.91 -8.31 -0.93
C GLU A 71 5.37 -8.14 -1.38
N HIS A 72 5.64 -8.34 -2.67
CA HIS A 72 6.96 -8.09 -3.25
C HIS A 72 7.36 -6.60 -3.19
N MET A 73 6.43 -5.68 -3.43
CA MET A 73 6.69 -4.24 -3.31
C MET A 73 7.00 -3.83 -1.87
N SER A 74 6.26 -4.37 -0.90
CA SER A 74 6.54 -4.16 0.52
C SER A 74 7.94 -4.66 0.92
N ALA A 75 8.35 -5.80 0.38
CA ALA A 75 9.70 -6.33 0.57
C ALA A 75 10.77 -5.44 -0.11
N ALA A 76 10.48 -4.93 -1.32
CA ALA A 76 11.36 -3.98 -2.01
C ALA A 76 11.51 -2.67 -1.23
N HIS A 77 10.44 -2.16 -0.63
CA HIS A 77 10.47 -1.02 0.29
C HIS A 77 11.42 -1.29 1.47
N ALA A 78 11.29 -2.46 2.13
CA ALA A 78 12.16 -2.83 3.23
C ALA A 78 13.64 -2.92 2.81
N ALA A 79 13.92 -3.52 1.64
CA ALA A 79 15.27 -3.60 1.08
C ALA A 79 15.85 -2.21 0.76
N LEU A 80 15.06 -1.30 0.19
CA LEU A 80 15.49 0.07 -0.10
C LEU A 80 15.87 0.84 1.17
N ARG A 81 15.18 0.62 2.30
CA ARG A 81 15.57 1.20 3.59
C ARG A 81 16.95 0.72 4.06
N GLN A 82 17.29 -0.54 3.83
CA GLN A 82 18.62 -1.06 4.12
C GLN A 82 19.68 -0.43 3.22
N VAL A 83 19.40 -0.30 1.92
CA VAL A 83 20.31 0.35 0.96
C VAL A 83 20.56 1.82 1.33
N GLN A 84 19.53 2.57 1.72
CA GLN A 84 19.67 3.96 2.18
C GLN A 84 20.70 4.08 3.33
N THR A 85 20.62 3.17 4.30
CA THR A 85 21.56 3.12 5.43
C THR A 85 22.99 2.82 4.96
N GLN A 86 23.16 1.86 4.04
CA GLN A 86 24.48 1.50 3.48
C GLN A 86 25.13 2.64 2.69
N VAL A 87 24.35 3.49 2.01
CA VAL A 87 24.89 4.64 1.26
C VAL A 87 25.12 5.89 2.11
N GLY A 88 24.88 5.81 3.42
CA GLY A 88 25.09 6.88 4.40
C GLY A 88 23.96 7.91 4.44
N LEU A 89 22.75 7.53 4.06
CA LEU A 89 21.54 8.34 4.23
C LEU A 89 20.82 7.89 5.50
N SER A 90 20.54 8.82 6.41
CA SER A 90 19.65 8.54 7.54
C SER A 90 18.20 8.43 7.02
N PRO A 91 17.34 7.62 7.64
CA PRO A 91 15.92 7.54 7.28
C PRO A 91 15.23 8.92 7.27
N SER A 92 15.61 9.80 8.20
CA SER A 92 15.13 11.18 8.28
C SER A 92 15.55 12.10 7.12
N ALA A 93 16.55 11.72 6.33
CA ALA A 93 17.04 12.54 5.22
C ALA A 93 16.18 12.42 3.94
N VAL A 94 15.34 11.38 3.86
CA VAL A 94 14.58 11.03 2.65
C VAL A 94 13.08 11.22 2.84
N VAL A 95 12.57 11.10 4.08
CA VAL A 95 11.15 11.33 4.40
C VAL A 95 10.78 12.80 4.13
N PRO A 96 9.68 13.09 3.43
CA PRO A 96 9.15 14.45 3.33
C PRO A 96 8.92 15.00 4.74
N ILE A 97 9.42 16.19 5.03
CA ILE A 97 9.23 16.85 6.35
C ILE A 97 7.73 17.01 6.70
N ASN A 98 6.82 16.83 5.73
CA ASN A 98 5.39 17.09 5.86
C ASN A 98 4.49 15.84 6.06
N ASP A 99 4.99 14.61 6.03
CA ASP A 99 4.12 13.40 6.11
C ASP A 99 3.86 12.88 7.53
N LYS A 100 4.38 13.58 8.53
CA LYS A 100 3.95 13.39 9.92
C LYS A 100 3.32 14.71 10.35
N PRO A 101 2.04 14.75 10.78
CA PRO A 101 1.57 15.92 11.50
C PRO A 101 2.60 16.20 12.60
N GLU A 102 3.02 17.45 12.75
CA GLU A 102 3.77 17.86 13.93
C GLU A 102 3.05 17.22 15.10
N LYS A 103 3.75 16.34 15.83
CA LYS A 103 3.24 15.93 17.12
C LYS A 103 3.24 17.22 17.92
N ASP A 104 2.08 17.83 18.06
CA ASP A 104 1.85 18.70 19.19
C ASP A 104 2.23 17.86 20.40
N ASP A 105 3.31 18.24 21.09
CA ASP A 105 3.81 17.61 22.31
C ASP A 105 2.81 17.67 23.48
N LYS A 106 1.52 17.93 23.18
CA LYS A 106 0.38 17.98 24.10
C LYS A 106 -0.53 16.76 24.02
N ASP A 107 -0.42 15.92 23.00
CA ASP A 107 -1.13 14.64 22.96
C ASP A 107 -0.26 13.52 23.53
N GLY A 108 -0.25 13.44 24.86
CA GLY A 108 0.18 12.25 25.57
C GLY A 108 -0.61 11.02 25.11
N PRO A 109 -0.11 9.78 25.34
CA PRO A 109 -0.81 8.58 24.92
C PRO A 109 -2.23 8.57 25.50
N THR A 110 -3.24 8.73 24.64
CA THR A 110 -4.68 8.74 24.97
C THR A 110 -5.22 7.37 25.42
N GLY A 111 -4.33 6.41 25.71
CA GLY A 111 -4.66 5.15 26.35
C GLY A 111 -4.28 5.16 27.82
N ARG A 112 -5.05 5.83 28.68
CA ARG A 112 -5.01 5.50 30.11
C ARG A 112 -5.68 4.14 30.28
N LEU A 113 -4.88 3.10 30.49
CA LEU A 113 -5.38 1.85 31.06
C LEU A 113 -5.93 2.20 32.45
N VAL A 114 -7.25 2.34 32.55
CA VAL A 114 -7.92 2.31 33.86
C VAL A 114 -7.73 0.90 34.40
N THR A 115 -6.86 0.76 35.40
CA THR A 115 -6.84 -0.46 36.21
C THR A 115 -8.17 -0.53 36.98
N PRO A 116 -8.70 -1.74 37.27
CA PRO A 116 -10.04 -1.90 37.85
C PRO A 116 -10.21 -1.34 39.27
N GLU A 117 -9.19 -0.70 39.85
CA GLU A 117 -9.16 -0.25 41.24
C GLU A 117 -9.72 1.17 41.44
N GLN A 118 -10.24 1.81 40.39
CA GLN A 118 -10.75 3.20 40.47
C GLN A 118 -12.25 3.33 40.12
N ALA A 119 -13.00 2.24 40.19
CA ALA A 119 -14.47 2.23 40.05
C ALA A 119 -15.16 1.79 41.35
N ALA A 120 -14.83 2.44 42.46
CA ALA A 120 -15.52 2.31 43.75
C ALA A 120 -15.96 3.69 44.24
#